data_AF-A0A4S4H4W6-F1
#
_entry.id   AF-A0A4S4H4W6-F1
#
_cell.length_a   1.000
_cell.length_b   1.000
_cell.length_c   1.000
_cell.angle_alpha   90.00
_cell.angle_beta   90.00
_cell.angle_gamma   90.00
#
_symmetry.space_group_name_H-M   'P 1'
#
loop_
_entity.id
_entity.type
_entity.pdbx_description
1 polymer ?
#
loop_
_entity_poly.entity_id
_entity_poly.type
_entity_poly.pdbx_seq_one_letter_code
_entity_poly.pdbx_strand_id
1 'polypeptide(L)'
;MRHEDKLKEKYGSDPGFEVPDGYFEELNVSIMSKLPPYPEAPRSVDMSLWQRIKPYAYLAAMFAGIWLMMNMFHHVSSSATSLSLENPPEALVDMIDAGGYDMIPVFSEETDYDLQKDVSVNYDSFDEFEDDFGYELEPEYSAMQVSVSAKDSKKESRSV
;
A
#
# COMPACT_ATOMS: atom_id res chain seq x y z
N MET A 1 -24.10 37.95 63.37
CA MET A 1 -24.11 36.47 63.30
C MET A 1 -23.83 36.06 61.86
N ARG A 2 -22.83 35.21 61.63
CA ARG A 2 -22.42 34.79 60.28
C ARG A 2 -23.28 33.62 59.79
N HIS A 3 -23.33 33.41 58.47
CA HIS A 3 -24.15 32.35 57.88
C HIS A 3 -23.71 30.94 58.31
N GLU A 4 -22.41 30.73 58.53
CA GLU A 4 -21.82 29.51 59.08
C GLU A 4 -22.34 29.16 60.47
N ASP A 5 -22.60 30.15 61.33
CA ASP A 5 -23.11 29.94 62.69
C ASP A 5 -24.55 29.41 62.65
N LYS A 6 -25.37 29.95 61.74
CA LYS A 6 -26.78 29.53 61.54
C LYS A 6 -26.88 28.10 61.00
N LEU A 7 -25.92 27.69 60.17
CA LEU A 7 -25.88 26.34 59.62
C LEU A 7 -25.51 25.31 60.71
N LYS A 8 -24.53 25.63 61.55
CA LYS A 8 -24.13 24.77 62.69
C LYS A 8 -25.21 24.63 63.75
N GLU A 9 -25.94 25.71 64.04
CA GLU A 9 -27.07 25.67 64.99
C GLU A 9 -28.25 24.85 64.46
N LYS A 10 -28.52 24.93 63.15
CA LYS A 10 -29.69 24.28 62.54
C LYS A 10 -29.47 22.80 62.22
N TYR A 11 -28.26 22.40 61.81
CA TYR A 11 -27.97 21.05 61.35
C TYR A 11 -27.01 20.27 62.26
N GLY A 12 -26.47 20.91 63.31
CA GLY A 12 -25.46 20.30 64.18
C GLY A 12 -24.11 20.10 63.48
N SER A 13 -23.12 19.61 64.23
CA SER A 13 -21.83 19.18 63.69
C SER A 13 -21.80 17.69 63.30
N ASP A 14 -22.92 16.98 63.48
CA ASP A 14 -23.00 15.57 63.18
C ASP A 14 -23.38 15.38 61.70
N PRO A 15 -22.49 14.85 60.86
CA PRO A 15 -22.76 14.67 59.44
C PRO A 15 -23.83 13.62 59.16
N GLY A 16 -24.22 12.76 60.13
CA GLY A 16 -25.27 11.74 59.94
C GLY A 16 -24.96 10.67 58.89
N PHE A 17 -23.76 10.71 58.29
CA PHE A 17 -23.24 9.74 57.34
C PHE A 17 -22.16 8.91 58.00
N GLU A 18 -22.54 8.10 58.99
CA GLU A 18 -21.66 7.09 59.55
C GLU A 18 -21.91 5.75 58.83
N VAL A 19 -20.83 5.02 58.55
CA VAL A 19 -20.93 3.68 58.00
C VAL A 19 -21.47 2.73 59.08
N PRO A 20 -22.29 1.74 58.73
CA PRO A 20 -22.67 0.69 59.67
C PRO A 20 -21.45 -0.05 60.22
N ASP A 21 -21.54 -0.46 61.48
CA ASP A 21 -20.51 -1.28 62.13
C ASP A 21 -20.21 -2.52 61.28
N GLY A 22 -18.93 -2.76 60.99
CA GLY A 22 -18.48 -3.92 60.20
C GLY A 22 -18.62 -3.80 58.68
N TYR A 23 -19.11 -2.67 58.12
CA TYR A 23 -19.25 -2.49 56.66
C TYR A 23 -17.94 -2.79 55.89
N PHE A 24 -16.81 -2.28 56.39
CA PHE A 24 -15.51 -2.50 55.75
C PHE A 24 -14.96 -3.92 55.90
N GLU A 25 -15.42 -4.68 56.91
CA GLU A 25 -15.03 -6.07 57.11
C GLU A 25 -15.69 -6.97 56.04
N GLU A 26 -16.98 -6.75 55.77
CA GLU A 26 -17.74 -7.51 54.76
C GLU A 26 -17.50 -7.02 53.33
N LEU A 27 -17.13 -5.75 53.14
CA LEU A 27 -16.92 -5.15 51.82
C LEU A 27 -15.93 -5.96 50.97
N ASN A 28 -14.78 -6.34 51.54
CA ASN A 28 -13.75 -7.07 50.81
C ASN A 28 -14.26 -8.46 50.36
N VAL A 29 -14.95 -9.18 51.24
CA VAL A 29 -15.57 -10.49 50.93
C VAL A 29 -16.63 -10.34 49.83
N SER A 30 -17.43 -9.28 49.89
CA SER A 30 -18.46 -9.00 48.89
C SER A 30 -17.90 -8.63 47.52
N ILE A 31 -16.74 -7.95 47.47
CA ILE A 31 -16.05 -7.59 46.22
C ILE A 31 -15.46 -8.85 45.59
N MET A 32 -14.76 -9.67 46.38
CA MET A 32 -14.13 -10.91 45.90
C MET A 32 -15.14 -11.93 45.41
N SER A 33 -16.31 -12.04 46.05
CA SER A 33 -17.38 -12.96 45.60
C SER A 33 -18.12 -12.50 44.35
N LYS A 34 -18.10 -11.19 44.03
CA LYS A 34 -18.75 -10.63 42.84
C LYS A 34 -17.81 -10.49 41.64
N LEU A 35 -16.52 -10.72 41.83
CA LEU A 35 -15.55 -10.69 40.73
C LEU A 35 -15.83 -11.85 39.76
N PRO A 36 -16.03 -11.59 38.46
CA PRO A 36 -16.15 -12.64 37.48
C PRO A 36 -14.86 -13.47 37.43
N PRO A 37 -14.93 -14.76 37.06
CA PRO A 37 -13.73 -15.56 36.85
C PRO A 37 -12.82 -14.84 35.84
N TYR A 38 -11.54 -14.70 36.19
CA TYR A 38 -10.56 -14.09 35.29
C TYR A 38 -10.59 -14.85 33.96
N PRO A 39 -10.70 -14.17 32.80
CA PRO A 39 -10.70 -14.84 31.52
C PRO A 39 -9.39 -15.64 31.41
N GLU A 40 -9.50 -16.97 31.27
CA GLU A 40 -8.33 -17.81 31.04
C GLU A 40 -7.53 -17.20 29.89
N ALA A 41 -6.23 -16.97 30.11
CA ALA A 41 -5.35 -16.46 29.07
C ALA A 41 -5.55 -17.31 27.81
N PRO A 42 -5.68 -16.69 26.62
CA PRO A 42 -6.00 -17.42 25.40
C PRO A 42 -4.97 -18.53 25.23
N ARG A 43 -5.42 -19.79 25.30
CA ARG A 43 -4.57 -20.96 25.13
C ARG A 43 -3.86 -20.78 23.79
N SER A 44 -2.53 -20.75 23.82
CA SER A 44 -1.73 -20.64 22.60
C SER A 44 -2.10 -21.83 21.72
N VAL A 45 -2.75 -21.54 20.59
CA VAL A 45 -3.09 -22.57 19.60
C VAL A 45 -1.77 -23.17 19.13
N ASP A 46 -1.62 -24.49 19.28
CA ASP A 46 -0.43 -25.18 18.82
C ASP A 46 -0.28 -24.96 17.32
N MET A 47 0.81 -24.29 16.92
CA MET A 47 1.11 -24.03 15.52
C MET A 47 1.24 -25.37 14.79
N SER A 48 0.41 -25.57 13.77
CA SER A 48 0.48 -26.75 12.90
C SER A 48 1.86 -26.82 12.25
N LEU A 49 2.40 -28.04 12.11
CA LEU A 49 3.67 -28.31 11.45
C LEU A 49 3.73 -27.69 10.03
N TRP A 50 2.58 -27.56 9.37
CA TRP A 50 2.47 -26.92 8.06
C TRP A 50 2.71 -25.39 8.13
N GLN A 51 2.31 -24.71 9.20
CA GLN A 51 2.64 -23.28 9.35
C GLN A 51 4.16 -23.07 9.45
N ARG A 52 4.88 -24.03 10.03
CA ARG A 52 6.34 -24.02 10.13
C ARG A 52 7.03 -24.36 8.81
N ILE A 53 6.48 -25.29 8.02
CA ILE A 53 7.08 -25.75 6.76
C ILE A 53 6.87 -24.76 5.60
N LYS A 54 5.77 -23.99 5.59
CA LYS A 54 5.46 -23.01 4.54
C LYS A 54 6.62 -22.06 4.20
N PRO A 55 7.29 -21.39 5.15
CA PRO A 55 8.44 -20.53 4.82
C PRO A 55 9.63 -21.30 4.24
N TYR A 56 9.93 -22.50 4.75
CA TYR A 56 11.04 -23.31 4.23
C TYR A 56 10.79 -23.79 2.80
N ALA A 57 9.54 -24.06 2.42
CA ALA A 57 9.20 -24.43 1.05
C ALA A 57 9.50 -23.29 0.05
N TYR A 58 9.22 -22.03 0.41
CA TYR A 58 9.58 -20.88 -0.41
C TYR A 58 11.10 -20.72 -0.54
N LEU A 59 11.83 -20.85 0.57
CA LEU A 59 13.30 -20.80 0.54
C LEU A 59 13.87 -21.94 -0.33
N ALA A 60 13.37 -23.16 -0.16
CA ALA A 60 13.79 -24.31 -0.95
C ALA A 60 13.54 -24.09 -2.45
N ALA A 61 12.42 -23.46 -2.84
CA ALA A 61 12.12 -23.13 -4.23
C ALA A 61 13.11 -22.10 -4.81
N MET A 62 13.45 -21.05 -4.05
CA MET A 62 14.47 -20.07 -4.46
C MET A 62 15.85 -20.71 -4.61
N PHE A 63 16.26 -21.53 -3.62
CA PHE A 63 17.53 -22.26 -3.68
C PHE A 63 17.56 -23.27 -4.83
N ALA A 64 16.46 -23.99 -5.08
CA ALA A 64 16.36 -24.93 -6.20
C ALA A 64 16.46 -24.23 -7.55
N GLY A 65 15.88 -23.03 -7.71
CA GLY A 65 16.00 -22.24 -8.94
C GLY A 65 17.44 -21.83 -9.24
N ILE A 66 18.15 -21.29 -8.24
CA ILE A 66 19.56 -20.89 -8.38
C ILE A 66 20.45 -22.12 -8.62
N TRP A 67 20.20 -23.22 -7.89
CA TRP A 67 20.93 -24.47 -8.05
C TRP A 67 20.72 -25.06 -9.45
N LEU A 68 19.48 -25.07 -9.94
CA LEU A 68 19.15 -25.59 -11.27
C LEU A 68 19.88 -24.80 -12.35
N MET A 69 19.94 -23.47 -12.26
CA MET A 69 20.70 -22.64 -13.19
C MET A 69 22.20 -22.95 -13.12
N MET A 70 22.76 -23.06 -11.93
CA MET A 70 24.18 -23.39 -11.75
C MET A 70 24.52 -24.80 -12.28
N ASN A 71 23.65 -25.78 -12.05
CA ASN A 71 23.82 -27.16 -12.51
C ASN A 71 23.68 -27.27 -14.03
N MET A 72 22.69 -26.62 -14.62
CA MET A 72 22.51 -26.58 -16.07
C MET A 72 23.68 -25.86 -16.74
N PHE A 73 24.11 -24.72 -16.20
CA PHE A 73 25.32 -24.03 -16.66
C PHE A 73 26.56 -24.93 -16.53
N HIS A 74 26.74 -25.66 -15.44
CA HIS A 74 27.85 -26.60 -15.29
C HIS A 74 27.80 -27.71 -16.35
N HIS A 75 26.65 -28.35 -16.56
CA HIS A 75 26.52 -29.41 -17.57
C HIS A 75 26.74 -28.90 -19.00
N VAL A 76 26.22 -27.71 -19.32
CA VAL A 76 26.41 -27.06 -20.63
C VAL A 76 27.85 -26.57 -20.77
N SER A 77 28.47 -25.98 -19.74
CA SER A 77 29.85 -25.49 -19.75
C SER A 77 30.87 -26.62 -19.80
N SER A 78 30.66 -27.72 -19.08
CA SER A 78 31.48 -28.93 -19.20
C SER A 78 31.35 -29.55 -20.60
N SER A 79 30.18 -29.45 -21.24
CA SER A 79 30.00 -29.85 -22.65
C SER A 79 30.59 -28.83 -23.64
N ALA A 80 30.58 -27.54 -23.29
CA ALA A 80 31.05 -26.41 -24.10
C ALA A 80 32.51 -26.02 -23.85
N THR A 81 33.24 -26.74 -22.98
CA THR A 81 34.70 -26.61 -22.83
C THR A 81 35.44 -26.96 -24.13
N SER A 82 34.72 -27.47 -25.15
CA SER A 82 35.21 -27.59 -26.53
C SER A 82 35.15 -26.30 -27.36
N LEU A 83 34.54 -25.20 -26.87
CA LEU A 83 34.47 -23.92 -27.56
C LEU A 83 35.44 -22.94 -26.89
N SER A 84 36.67 -22.90 -27.41
CA SER A 84 37.75 -22.08 -26.87
C SER A 84 37.43 -20.58 -27.06
N LEU A 85 37.25 -19.84 -25.96
CA LEU A 85 37.13 -18.37 -25.94
C LEU A 85 38.49 -17.65 -26.01
N GLU A 86 39.58 -18.38 -26.23
CA GLU A 86 40.95 -17.85 -26.20
C GLU A 86 41.29 -16.96 -27.41
N ASN A 87 40.47 -16.94 -28.47
CA ASN A 87 40.74 -16.16 -29.68
C ASN A 87 39.58 -15.24 -30.10
N PRO A 88 39.38 -14.10 -29.42
CA PRO A 88 38.30 -13.16 -29.73
C PRO A 88 38.31 -12.56 -31.16
N PRO A 89 39.46 -12.28 -31.83
CA PRO A 89 39.41 -11.63 -33.15
C PRO A 89 38.96 -12.57 -34.28
N GLU A 90 39.32 -13.86 -34.27
CA GLU A 90 38.92 -14.76 -35.35
C GLU A 90 37.44 -15.14 -35.28
N ALA A 91 36.89 -15.31 -34.08
CA ALA A 91 35.46 -15.57 -33.89
C ALA A 91 34.58 -14.39 -34.35
N LEU A 92 35.06 -13.15 -34.18
CA LEU A 92 34.37 -11.96 -34.69
C LEU A 92 34.40 -11.89 -36.22
N VAL A 93 35.51 -12.27 -36.85
CA VAL A 93 35.62 -12.31 -38.31
C VAL A 93 34.69 -13.37 -38.90
N ASP A 94 34.60 -14.55 -38.28
CA ASP A 94 33.70 -15.63 -38.72
C ASP A 94 32.22 -15.24 -38.57
N MET A 95 31.86 -14.50 -37.50
CA MET A 95 30.51 -13.94 -37.33
C MET A 95 30.16 -12.85 -38.35
N ILE A 96 31.14 -12.02 -38.71
CA ILE A 96 30.98 -10.96 -39.72
C ILE A 96 30.80 -11.58 -41.12
N ASP A 97 31.55 -12.63 -41.44
CA ASP A 97 31.49 -13.32 -42.73
C ASP A 97 30.21 -14.18 -42.86
N ALA A 98 29.70 -14.70 -41.74
CA ALA A 98 28.43 -15.44 -41.68
C ALA A 98 27.16 -14.57 -41.72
N GLY A 99 27.26 -13.27 -42.03
CA GLY A 99 26.11 -12.38 -42.28
C GLY A 99 25.46 -11.77 -41.04
N GLY A 100 26.19 -11.70 -39.91
CA GLY A 100 25.65 -11.29 -38.60
C GLY A 100 25.34 -9.81 -38.37
N TYR A 101 25.23 -8.96 -39.41
CA TYR A 101 24.86 -7.54 -39.21
C TYR A 101 23.37 -7.33 -38.89
N ASP A 102 22.50 -8.33 -39.12
CA ASP A 102 21.04 -8.20 -39.00
C ASP A 102 20.46 -8.64 -37.64
N MET A 103 21.28 -9.10 -36.69
CA MET A 103 20.83 -9.74 -35.44
C MET A 103 21.29 -9.01 -34.17
N ILE A 104 21.52 -7.70 -34.24
CA ILE A 104 21.56 -6.87 -33.04
C ILE A 104 20.18 -6.22 -32.90
N PRO A 105 19.29 -6.71 -32.02
CA PRO A 105 18.10 -5.94 -31.67
C PRO A 105 18.56 -4.68 -30.95
N VAL A 106 18.62 -3.56 -31.69
CA VAL A 106 18.77 -2.25 -31.09
C VAL A 106 17.45 -1.97 -30.37
N PHE A 107 17.43 -2.17 -29.06
CA PHE A 107 16.35 -1.65 -28.24
C PHE A 107 16.44 -0.12 -28.31
N SER A 108 15.53 0.51 -29.04
CA SER A 108 15.34 1.95 -28.98
C SER A 108 14.80 2.27 -27.58
N GLU A 109 15.68 2.68 -26.68
CA GLU A 109 15.30 3.31 -25.41
C GLU A 109 14.76 4.72 -25.71
N GLU A 110 13.63 4.80 -26.40
CA GLU A 110 12.88 6.06 -26.53
C GLU A 110 12.45 6.45 -25.11
N THR A 111 13.00 7.56 -24.59
CA THR A 111 12.66 8.02 -23.25
C THR A 111 11.27 8.65 -23.29
N ASP A 112 10.51 8.62 -22.19
CA ASP A 112 9.19 9.27 -22.09
C ASP A 112 9.21 10.75 -22.56
N TYR A 113 10.35 11.42 -22.36
CA TYR A 113 10.60 12.77 -22.87
C TYR A 113 10.66 12.85 -24.41
N ASP A 114 11.32 11.90 -25.07
CA ASP A 114 11.43 11.86 -26.53
C ASP A 114 10.06 11.55 -27.15
N LEU A 115 9.30 10.64 -26.55
CA LEU A 115 7.92 10.36 -26.93
C LEU A 115 7.03 11.60 -26.79
N GLN A 116 7.09 12.31 -25.66
CA GLN A 116 6.32 13.54 -25.46
C GLN A 116 6.69 14.61 -26.50
N LYS A 117 7.99 14.76 -26.78
CA LYS A 117 8.48 15.71 -27.76
C LYS A 117 7.95 15.38 -29.15
N ASP A 118 8.02 14.11 -29.57
CA ASP A 118 7.56 13.68 -30.88
C ASP A 118 6.05 13.86 -31.05
N VAL A 119 5.26 13.56 -30.02
CA VAL A 119 3.81 13.83 -30.04
C VAL A 119 3.55 15.33 -30.15
N SER A 120 4.28 16.17 -29.40
CA SER A 120 4.10 17.63 -29.44
C SER A 120 4.55 18.30 -30.74
N VAL A 121 5.46 17.67 -31.49
CA VAL A 121 5.99 18.21 -32.75
C VAL A 121 5.11 17.78 -33.93
N ASN A 122 4.57 16.57 -33.88
CA ASN A 122 3.83 16.00 -35.01
C ASN A 122 2.32 16.24 -34.92
N TYR A 123 1.78 16.60 -33.75
CA TYR A 123 0.36 16.84 -33.57
C TYR A 123 0.10 18.24 -32.99
N ASP A 124 -0.65 19.05 -33.74
CA ASP A 124 -1.07 20.40 -33.33
C ASP A 124 -2.45 20.40 -32.63
N SER A 125 -3.23 19.32 -32.77
CA SER A 125 -4.58 19.21 -32.18
C SER A 125 -4.90 17.78 -31.71
N PHE A 126 -5.80 17.66 -30.73
CA PHE A 126 -6.26 16.35 -30.25
C PHE A 126 -7.09 15.60 -31.29
N ASP A 127 -7.83 16.30 -32.16
CA ASP A 127 -8.65 15.68 -33.21
C ASP A 127 -7.80 14.88 -34.22
N GLU A 128 -6.62 15.39 -34.58
CA GLU A 128 -5.69 14.72 -35.50
C GLU A 128 -5.01 13.50 -34.86
N PHE A 129 -4.72 13.61 -33.56
CA PHE A 129 -4.22 12.49 -32.77
C PHE A 129 -5.26 11.37 -32.63
N GLU A 130 -6.53 11.71 -32.44
CA GLU A 130 -7.64 10.75 -32.34
C GLU A 130 -7.85 9.98 -33.64
N ASP A 131 -7.76 10.64 -34.80
CA ASP A 131 -7.97 10.02 -36.11
C ASP A 131 -6.86 9.02 -36.47
N ASP A 132 -5.59 9.37 -36.21
CA ASP A 132 -4.45 8.50 -36.57
C ASP A 132 -4.32 7.27 -35.65
N PHE A 133 -4.67 7.42 -34.37
CA PHE A 133 -4.57 6.34 -33.38
C PHE A 133 -5.91 5.63 -33.10
N GLY A 134 -7.04 6.15 -33.60
CA GLY A 134 -8.38 5.60 -33.39
C GLY A 134 -8.88 5.69 -31.94
N TYR A 135 -8.49 6.75 -31.21
CA TYR A 135 -8.97 7.02 -29.85
C TYR A 135 -10.13 8.02 -29.85
N GLU A 136 -11.01 7.94 -28.85
CA GLU A 136 -11.99 8.99 -28.53
C GLU A 136 -11.66 9.54 -27.13
N LEU A 137 -11.04 10.73 -27.05
CA LEU A 137 -10.68 11.37 -25.78
C LEU A 137 -11.84 12.23 -25.30
N GLU A 138 -12.71 11.67 -24.47
CA GLU A 138 -13.74 12.47 -23.81
C GLU A 138 -13.12 13.35 -22.71
N PRO A 139 -13.21 14.70 -22.77
CA PRO A 139 -12.66 15.53 -21.72
C PRO A 139 -13.46 15.32 -20.42
N GLU A 140 -12.79 15.14 -19.28
CA GLU A 140 -13.46 14.86 -17.98
C GLU A 140 -14.51 15.91 -17.60
N TYR A 141 -14.38 17.14 -18.09
CA TYR A 141 -15.33 18.24 -17.86
C TYR A 141 -16.69 18.04 -18.54
N SER A 142 -16.79 17.18 -19.57
CA SER A 142 -18.04 16.85 -20.27
C SER A 142 -19.10 16.31 -19.32
N ALA A 143 -18.66 15.59 -18.29
CA ALA A 143 -19.53 14.96 -17.30
C ALA A 143 -19.94 15.91 -16.16
N MET A 144 -19.37 17.12 -16.07
CA MET A 144 -19.71 18.07 -15.01
C MET A 144 -21.02 18.81 -15.31
N GLN A 145 -22.05 18.54 -14.51
CA GLN A 145 -23.28 19.34 -14.53
C GLN A 145 -23.03 20.71 -13.87
N VAL A 146 -22.90 21.75 -14.68
CA VAL A 146 -22.88 23.14 -14.19
C VAL A 146 -24.29 23.55 -13.77
N SER A 147 -24.57 23.55 -12.48
CA SER A 147 -25.82 24.12 -11.96
C SER A 147 -25.75 25.64 -12.01
N VAL A 148 -26.30 26.25 -13.06
CA VAL A 148 -26.50 27.71 -13.10
C VAL A 148 -27.59 28.06 -12.07
N SER A 149 -27.18 28.57 -10.92
CA SER A 149 -28.09 29.10 -9.89
C SER A 149 -28.67 30.43 -10.38
N ALA A 150 -29.77 30.37 -11.13
CA ALA A 150 -30.63 31.51 -11.38
C ALA A 150 -31.50 31.75 -10.15
N LYS A 151 -31.17 32.76 -9.33
CA LYS A 151 -32.14 33.39 -8.41
C LYS A 151 -31.80 34.87 -8.16
N ASP A 152 -32.68 35.70 -8.71
CA ASP A 152 -33.17 36.98 -8.21
C ASP A 152 -32.17 38.05 -7.68
N SER A 153 -31.99 39.09 -8.49
CA SER A 153 -32.15 40.46 -8.01
C SER A 153 -32.97 41.26 -9.02
N LYS A 154 -34.28 41.29 -8.79
CA LYS A 154 -35.18 42.29 -9.34
C LYS A 154 -35.02 43.57 -8.52
N LYS A 155 -34.86 44.70 -9.25
CA LYS A 155 -35.23 46.08 -8.88
C LYS A 155 -34.11 46.95 -8.30
N GLU A 156 -33.50 47.78 -9.15
CA GLU A 156 -33.55 49.22 -8.90
C GLU A 156 -33.55 50.04 -10.20
N SER A 157 -34.60 50.84 -10.32
CA SER A 157 -34.79 51.95 -11.24
C SER A 157 -33.61 52.92 -11.24
N ARG A 158 -33.16 53.35 -12.43
CA ARG A 158 -32.97 54.78 -12.71
C ARG A 158 -32.92 55.07 -14.21
N SER A 159 -34.02 55.63 -14.70
CA SER A 159 -34.04 56.61 -15.77
C SER A 159 -33.17 57.83 -15.41
N VAL A 160 -32.19 58.17 -16.24
CA VAL A 160 -31.94 59.50 -16.86
C VAL A 160 -31.08 59.25 -18.10
#